data_AF-A0A843LFG1-F1
#
_entry.id   AF-A0A843LFG1-F1
#
_cell.length_a   1.000
_cell.length_b   1.000
_cell.length_c   1.000
_cell.angle_alpha   90.00
_cell.angle_beta   90.00
_cell.angle_gamma   90.00
#
_symmetry.space_group_name_H-M   'P 1'
#
loop_
_entity.id
_entity.type
_entity.pdbx_description
1 polymer ?
#
loop_
_entity_poly.entity_id
_entity_poly.type
_entity_poly.pdbx_seq_one_letter_code
_entity_poly.pdbx_strand_id
1 'polypeptide(L)' 'CTLGKGNLNVKEGGRPMVRFYDGIRSLEMSPLETVQRRIAMVSTYEAGERLALELHELSDLELLIIREGGTEASDRIVKL' A
#
# COMPACT_ATOMS: atom_id res chain seq x y z
N CYS A 1 -2.74 1.81 -12.41
CA CYS A 1 -1.73 0.97 -13.09
C CYS A 1 -2.19 -0.48 -13.13
N THR A 2 -1.90 -1.24 -14.19
CA THR A 2 -2.24 -2.68 -14.28
C THR A 2 -0.99 -3.48 -14.67
N LEU A 3 -0.91 -4.74 -14.22
CA LEU A 3 0.20 -5.65 -14.53
C LEU A 3 0.39 -5.82 -16.04
N GLY A 4 -0.69 -6.07 -16.79
CA GLY A 4 -0.62 -6.34 -18.24
C GLY A 4 -0.12 -5.16 -19.09
N LYS A 5 -0.03 -3.95 -18.54
CA LYS A 5 0.50 -2.76 -19.22
C LYS A 5 1.95 -2.44 -18.82
N GLY A 6 2.58 -3.26 -17.97
CA GLY A 6 3.96 -3.05 -17.51
C GLY A 6 4.15 -1.88 -16.53
N ASN A 7 3.06 -1.25 -16.08
CA ASN A 7 3.11 -0.05 -15.24
C ASN A 7 2.95 -0.35 -13.73
N LEU A 8 2.97 -1.63 -13.35
CA LEU A 8 2.89 -2.09 -11.96
C LEU A 8 3.98 -3.13 -11.74
N ASN A 9 4.83 -2.88 -10.75
CA ASN A 9 5.84 -3.83 -10.28
C ASN A 9 5.48 -4.28 -8.87
N VAL A 10 5.62 -5.57 -8.59
CA VAL A 10 5.43 -6.13 -7.24
C VAL A 10 6.80 -6.49 -6.68
N LYS A 11 7.10 -5.98 -5.49
CA LYS A 11 8.31 -6.33 -4.74
C LYS A 11 7.90 -7.12 -3.51
N GLU A 12 8.44 -8.33 -3.38
CA GLU A 12 8.27 -9.09 -2.14
C GLU A 12 9.03 -8.39 -1.02
N GLY A 13 8.30 -7.93 -0.01
CA GLY A 13 8.88 -7.22 1.13
C GLY A 13 8.09 -7.38 2.43
N GLY A 14 7.01 -8.19 2.42
CA GLY A 14 6.18 -8.45 3.60
C GLY A 14 5.47 -7.23 4.19
N ARG A 15 5.44 -6.10 3.47
CA ARG A 15 4.82 -4.85 3.94
C ARG A 15 3.78 -4.36 2.91
N PRO A 16 2.54 -4.10 3.33
CA PRO A 16 1.52 -3.53 2.44
C PRO A 16 1.84 -2.06 2.18
N MET A 17 2.53 -1.78 1.09
CA MET A 17 2.90 -0.43 0.66
C MET A 17 2.77 -0.33 -0.86
N VAL A 18 2.32 0.83 -1.33
CA VAL A 18 2.33 1.19 -2.74
C VAL A 18 3.13 2.47 -2.92
N ARG A 19 3.88 2.53 -4.03
CA ARG A 19 4.60 3.72 -4.45
C ARG A 19 4.16 4.11 -5.85
N PHE A 20 3.75 5.37 -6.01
CA PHE A 20 3.51 6.00 -7.30
C PHE A 20 4.72 6.84 -7.69
N TYR A 21 5.06 6.87 -8.98
CA TYR A 21 6.21 7.62 -9.50
C TYR A 21 5.81 8.31 -10.80
N ASP A 22 6.06 9.61 -10.91
CA ASP A 22 5.75 10.42 -12.10
C ASP A 22 6.95 10.62 -13.05
N GLY A 23 8.12 10.05 -12.72
CA GLY A 23 9.38 10.28 -13.42
C GLY A 23 10.32 11.28 -12.73
N ILE A 24 9.82 12.01 -11.72
CA ILE A 24 10.57 13.04 -11.00
C ILE A 24 10.42 12.86 -9.48
N ARG A 25 9.20 12.55 -9.02
CA ARG A 25 8.83 12.43 -7.61
C ARG A 25 8.13 11.11 -7.35
N SER A 26 8.27 10.63 -6.12
CA SER A 26 7.51 9.50 -5.61
C SER A 26 6.55 9.90 -4.51
N LEU A 27 5.41 9.20 -4.50
CA LEU A 27 4.43 9.21 -3.42
C LEU A 27 4.32 7.79 -2.87
N GLU A 28 4.61 7.63 -1.58
CA GLU A 28 4.43 6.36 -0.88
C GLU A 28 3.17 6.38 -0.05
N MET A 29 2.42 5.29 -0.09
CA MET A 29 1.23 5.10 0.71
C MET A 29 1.27 3.72 1.36
N SER A 30 0.94 3.67 2.64
CA SER A 30 0.79 2.39 3.36
C SER A 30 -0.32 2.52 4.40
N PRO A 31 -1.01 1.43 4.79
CA PRO A 31 -1.97 1.48 5.86
C PRO A 31 -1.30 1.86 7.18
N LEU A 32 -2.02 2.56 8.07
CA LEU A 32 -1.53 2.80 9.43
C LEU A 32 -1.25 1.49 10.14
N GLU A 33 -0.29 1.48 11.06
CA GLU A 33 0.10 0.28 11.81
C GLU A 33 -1.08 -0.34 12.59
N THR A 34 -1.99 0.50 13.08
CA THR A 34 -3.24 0.08 13.74
C THR A 34 -4.15 -0.68 12.76
N VAL A 35 -4.30 -0.19 11.53
CA VAL A 35 -5.07 -0.84 10.46
C VAL A 35 -4.39 -2.14 10.03
N GLN A 36 -3.06 -2.15 9.84
CA GLN A 36 -2.32 -3.36 9.49
C GLN A 36 -2.50 -4.46 10.53
N ARG A 37 -2.45 -4.11 11.83
CA ARG A 37 -2.70 -5.08 12.91
C ARG A 37 -4.12 -5.63 12.86
N ARG A 38 -5.13 -4.78 12.63
CA ARG A 38 -6.53 -5.24 12.48
C ARG A 38 -6.69 -6.24 11.34
N ILE A 39 -6.10 -5.93 10.18
CA ILE A 39 -6.10 -6.84 9.02
C ILE A 39 -5.40 -8.16 9.35
N ALA A 40 -4.24 -8.12 10.00
CA ALA A 40 -3.48 -9.31 10.36
C ALA A 40 -4.19 -10.24 11.37
N MET A 41 -5.13 -9.71 12.16
CA MET A 41 -5.94 -10.49 13.11
C MET A 41 -7.17 -11.15 12.47
N VAL A 42 -7.51 -10.83 11.21
CA VAL A 42 -8.63 -11.46 10.51
C VAL A 42 -8.29 -12.91 10.20
N SER A 43 -9.08 -13.83 10.76
CA SER A 43 -8.88 -15.28 10.60
C SER A 43 -10.05 -15.99 9.89
N THR A 44 -11.17 -15.29 9.66
CA THR A 44 -12.34 -15.83 8.95
C THR A 44 -12.86 -14.84 7.92
N TYR A 45 -13.65 -15.35 6.98
CA TYR A 45 -14.29 -14.54 5.95
C TYR A 45 -15.25 -13.50 6.55
N GLU A 46 -16.09 -13.90 7.49
CA GLU A 46 -17.09 -13.05 8.14
C GLU A 46 -16.43 -11.93 8.96
N ALA A 47 -15.31 -12.23 9.62
CA ALA A 47 -14.50 -11.22 10.30
C ALA A 47 -13.89 -10.23 9.31
N GLY A 48 -13.49 -10.72 8.12
CA GLY A 48 -12.99 -9.89 7.02
C GLY A 48 -14.05 -8.95 6.46
N GLU A 49 -15.27 -9.44 6.21
CA GLU A 49 -16.40 -8.61 5.75
C GLU A 49 -16.74 -7.51 6.76
N ARG A 50 -16.80 -7.86 8.05
CA ARG A 50 -17.07 -6.87 9.10
C ARG A 50 -15.96 -5.82 9.14
N LEU A 51 -14.69 -6.23 9.09
CA LEU A 51 -13.57 -5.30 9.06
C LEU A 51 -13.64 -4.39 7.82
N ALA A 52 -13.99 -4.93 6.64
CA ALA A 52 -14.10 -4.14 5.42
C ALA A 52 -15.14 -3.02 5.56
N LEU A 53 -16.30 -3.31 6.15
CA LEU A 53 -17.33 -2.30 6.43
C LEU A 53 -16.85 -1.26 7.45
N GLU A 54 -16.17 -1.70 8.52
CA GLU A 54 -15.61 -0.76 9.51
C GLU A 54 -14.55 0.17 8.91
N LEU A 55 -13.70 -0.35 8.01
CA LEU A 55 -12.69 0.45 7.33
C LEU A 55 -13.30 1.40 6.30
N HIS A 56 -14.46 1.07 5.72
CA HIS A 56 -15.16 1.91 4.75
C HIS A 56 -15.66 3.23 5.36
N GLU A 57 -16.00 3.22 6.65
CA GLU A 57 -16.49 4.41 7.38
C GLU A 57 -15.36 5.34 7.83
N LEU A 58 -14.10 4.93 7.69
CA LEU A 58 -12.93 5.74 8.06
C LEU A 58 -12.49 6.65 6.92
N SER A 59 -11.97 7.83 7.27
CA SER A 59 -11.34 8.71 6.30
C SER A 59 -9.97 8.19 5.85
N ASP A 60 -9.49 8.67 4.70
CA ASP A 60 -8.16 8.32 4.18
C ASP A 60 -7.03 8.57 5.20
N LEU A 61 -7.14 9.63 6.02
CA LEU A 61 -6.16 9.97 7.06
C LEU A 61 -6.14 8.97 8.23
N GLU A 62 -7.28 8.32 8.49
CA GLU A 62 -7.41 7.28 9.51
C GLU A 62 -7.01 5.90 8.98
N LEU A 63 -6.90 5.76 7.66
CA LEU A 63 -6.53 4.52 7.00
C LEU A 63 -5.06 4.48 6.63
N LEU A 64 -4.49 5.61 6.19
CA LEU A 64 -3.25 5.65 5.44
C LEU A 64 -2.23 6.62 6.04
N ILE A 65 -0.97 6.25 5.94
CA ILE A 65 0.14 7.20 5.99
C ILE A 65 0.62 7.45 4.56
N ILE A 66 0.72 8.73 4.22
CA ILE A 66 1.21 9.20 2.92
C ILE A 66 2.53 9.93 3.14
N ARG A 67 3.55 9.58 2.36
CA ARG A 67 4.87 10.21 2.41
C ARG A 67 5.28 10.63 1.01
N GLU A 68 5.62 11.90 0.88
CA GLU A 68 6.34 12.41 -0.29
C GLU A 68 7.84 12.21 -0.06
N GLY A 69 8.54 11.63 -1.03
CA GLY A 69 10.00 11.57 -0.98
C GLY A 69 10.60 10.23 -1.36
N GLY A 70 11.37 10.25 -2.44
CA GLY A 70 12.25 9.20 -2.94
C GLY A 70 12.88 9.69 -4.23
N THR A 71 14.16 10.05 -4.18
CA THR A 71 14.96 10.30 -5.39
C THR A 71 15.44 8.96 -5.93
N GLU A 72 15.34 8.77 -7.25
CA GLU A 72 15.67 7.55 -8.03
C GLU A 72 16.91 6.76 -7.55
N ALA A 73 17.88 7.43 -6.93
CA ALA A 73 19.10 6.86 -6.38
C ALA A 73 18.91 5.77 -5.29
N SER A 74 17.82 5.75 -4.53
CA SER A 74 17.59 4.72 -3.49
C SER A 74 17.03 3.40 -4.02
N ASP A 75 16.62 3.34 -5.28
CA ASP A 75 15.82 2.24 -5.81
C ASP A 75 16.32 1.82 -7.19
N ARG A 76 17.35 0.96 -7.21
CA ARG A 76 17.63 0.15 -8.41
C ARG A 76 16.39 -0.71 -8.68
N ILE A 77 15.54 -0.22 -9.58
CA ILE A 77 14.52 -1.01 -10.27
C ILE A 77 15.29 -2.11 -11.00
N VAL A 78 15.28 -3.32 -10.46
CA VAL A 78 15.75 -4.50 -11.19
C VAL A 78 14.74 -4.70 -12.32
N LYS A 79 15.09 -4.25 -13.52
CA LYS A 79 14.41 -4.67 -14.74
C LYS A 79 14.68 -6.17 -14.86
N LEU A 80 13.63 -6.99 -14.71
CA LEU A 80 13.63 -8.38 -15.15
C LEU A 80 13.54 -8.44 -16.67
#